data_AF-A0A3N2MV79-F1
#
_entry.id   AF-A0A3N2MV79-F1
#
_cell.length_a   1.000
_cell.length_b   1.000
_cell.length_c   1.000
_cell.angle_alpha   90.00
_cell.angle_beta   90.00
_cell.angle_gamma   90.00
#
_symmetry.space_group_name_H-M   'P 1'
#
loop_
_entity.id
_entity.type
_entity.pdbx_description
1 polymer ?
#
loop_
_entity_poly.entity_id
_entity_poly.type
_entity_poly.pdbx_seq_one_letter_code
_entity_poly.pdbx_strand_id
1 'polypeptide(L)'
;MTLAACSSEESRIKEAARQLGKNDARELVDDASSLSNMELEGRVLEIRAKESTYREDGYEKAADAYVDAFEDGMLEYSDSLARVMMIKR
;
A
#
# COMPACT_ATOMS: atom_id res chain seq x y z
N MET A 1 4.20 -28.39 17.99
CA MET A 1 4.31 -26.95 18.31
C MET A 1 4.52 -26.16 17.02
N THR A 2 3.47 -25.94 16.23
CA THR A 2 3.57 -25.33 14.89
C THR A 2 2.71 -24.07 14.73
N LEU A 3 1.63 -23.94 15.51
CA LEU A 3 0.70 -22.80 15.43
C LEU A 3 1.31 -21.46 15.86
N ALA A 4 2.21 -21.46 16.85
CA ALA A 4 2.85 -20.23 17.35
C ALA A 4 3.88 -19.64 16.37
N ALA A 5 4.51 -20.48 15.53
CA ALA A 5 5.45 -20.00 14.52
C ALA A 5 4.70 -19.32 13.36
N CYS A 6 3.61 -19.93 12.87
CA CYS A 6 2.75 -19.34 11.83
C CYS A 6 2.14 -18.00 12.26
N SER A 7 1.68 -17.85 13.51
CA SER A 7 1.13 -16.56 13.96
C SER A 7 2.19 -15.47 14.06
N SER A 8 3.43 -15.82 14.39
CA SER A 8 4.56 -14.87 14.48
C SER A 8 5.03 -14.40 13.09
N GLU A 9 4.91 -15.25 12.08
CA GLU A 9 5.27 -14.96 10.71
C GLU A 9 4.20 -14.09 10.04
N GLU A 10 2.93 -14.48 10.14
CA GLU A 10 1.80 -13.70 9.62
C GLU A 10 1.80 -12.27 10.21
N SER A 11 2.09 -12.12 11.51
CA SER A 11 2.19 -10.81 12.15
C SER A 11 3.36 -9.97 11.61
N ARG A 12 4.51 -10.60 11.35
CA ARG A 12 5.69 -9.91 10.79
C ARG A 12 5.44 -9.46 9.35
N ILE A 13 4.83 -10.32 8.53
CA ILE A 13 4.49 -10.01 7.14
C ILE A 13 3.48 -8.87 7.11
N LYS A 14 2.45 -8.91 7.95
CA LYS A 14 1.46 -7.84 8.07
C LYS A 14 2.10 -6.50 8.44
N GLU A 15 2.99 -6.49 9.43
CA GLU A 15 3.67 -5.24 9.83
C GLU A 15 4.59 -4.72 8.72
N ALA A 16 5.33 -5.60 8.04
CA ALA A 16 6.15 -5.22 6.89
C ALA A 16 5.30 -4.61 5.76
N ALA A 17 4.16 -5.23 5.44
CA ALA A 17 3.22 -4.74 4.45
C ALA A 17 2.66 -3.35 4.84
N ARG A 18 2.33 -3.16 6.11
CA ARG A 18 1.92 -1.85 6.65
C ARG A 18 2.98 -0.77 6.46
N GLN A 19 4.24 -1.06 6.80
CA GLN A 19 5.34 -0.10 6.64
C GLN A 19 5.59 0.21 5.17
N LEU A 20 5.51 -0.79 4.29
CA LEU A 20 5.64 -0.59 2.85
C LEU A 20 4.55 0.34 2.31
N GLY A 21 3.28 0.14 2.71
CA GLY A 21 2.18 1.00 2.28
C GLY A 21 2.41 2.47 2.65
N LYS A 22 2.89 2.74 3.87
CA LYS A 22 3.24 4.11 4.31
C LYS A 22 4.38 4.72 3.49
N ASN A 23 5.43 3.93 3.23
CA ASN A 23 6.58 4.40 2.48
C ASN A 23 6.22 4.73 1.04
N ASP A 24 5.43 3.87 0.40
CA ASP A 24 4.96 4.08 -0.98
C ASP A 24 4.06 5.33 -1.07
N ALA A 25 3.20 5.58 -0.07
CA ALA A 25 2.40 6.79 -0.01
C ALA A 25 3.28 8.05 0.09
N ARG A 26 4.32 8.00 0.93
CA ARG A 26 5.27 9.09 1.08
C ARG A 26 6.05 9.37 -0.20
N GLU A 27 6.63 8.33 -0.80
CA GLU A 27 7.37 8.43 -2.07
C GLU A 27 6.49 9.05 -3.16
N LEU A 28 5.26 8.59 -3.29
CA LEU A 28 4.33 9.12 -4.27
C LEU A 28 4.04 10.61 -4.06
N VAL A 29 3.82 11.04 -2.81
CA VAL A 29 3.59 12.47 -2.50
C VAL A 29 4.82 13.31 -2.80
N ASP A 30 6.02 12.81 -2.45
CA ASP A 30 7.29 13.50 -2.69
C ASP A 30 7.54 13.66 -4.21
N ASP A 31 7.21 12.64 -5.01
CA ASP A 31 7.43 12.64 -6.46
C ASP A 31 6.31 13.33 -7.27
N ALA A 32 5.08 13.40 -6.73
CA ALA A 32 3.87 13.70 -7.51
C ALA A 32 3.94 14.97 -8.35
N SER A 33 4.62 16.01 -7.86
CA SER A 33 4.76 17.29 -8.59
C SER A 33 5.58 17.19 -9.88
N SER A 34 6.39 16.13 -10.00
CA SER A 34 7.25 15.86 -11.16
C SER A 34 6.67 14.82 -12.12
N LEU A 35 5.62 14.10 -11.71
CA LEU A 35 5.00 13.04 -12.48
C LEU A 35 3.90 13.58 -13.39
N SER A 36 3.87 13.06 -14.62
CA SER A 36 2.73 13.21 -15.51
C SER A 36 1.53 12.41 -15.00
N ASN A 37 0.33 12.71 -15.51
CA ASN A 37 -0.87 11.94 -15.19
C ASN A 37 -0.73 10.45 -15.53
N MET A 38 -0.05 10.12 -16.63
CA MET A 38 0.18 8.72 -17.03
C MET A 38 1.11 8.00 -16.04
N GLU A 39 2.12 8.69 -15.51
CA GLU A 39 3.02 8.13 -14.50
C GLU A 39 2.29 7.96 -13.16
N LEU A 40 1.45 8.92 -12.77
CA LEU A 40 0.59 8.78 -11.59
C LEU A 40 -0.37 7.59 -11.71
N GLU A 41 -0.98 7.38 -12.87
CA GLU A 41 -1.80 6.18 -13.14
C GLU A 41 -0.96 4.89 -13.05
N GLY A 42 0.26 4.91 -13.57
CA GLY A 42 1.22 3.81 -13.43
C GLY A 42 1.52 3.47 -11.98
N ARG A 43 1.75 4.49 -11.13
CA ARG A 43 1.94 4.30 -9.69
C ARG A 43 0.73 3.64 -9.04
N VAL A 44 -0.50 4.02 -9.40
CA VAL A 44 -1.71 3.35 -8.89
C VAL A 44 -1.74 1.86 -9.25
N LEU A 45 -1.36 1.51 -10.48
CA LEU A 45 -1.29 0.11 -10.92
C LEU A 45 -0.21 -0.67 -10.17
N GLU A 46 0.94 -0.06 -9.87
CA GLU A 46 1.99 -0.67 -9.03
C GLU A 46 1.47 -1.00 -7.62
N ILE A 47 0.71 -0.08 -7.01
CA ILE A 47 0.10 -0.32 -5.70
C ILE A 47 -0.88 -1.51 -5.76
N ARG A 48 -1.71 -1.59 -6.81
CA ARG A 48 -2.65 -2.71 -6.99
C ARG A 48 -1.95 -4.03 -7.30
N ALA A 49 -0.84 -4.01 -8.02
CA ALA A 49 -0.04 -5.20 -8.27
C ALA A 49 0.54 -5.74 -6.95
N LYS A 50 1.09 -4.87 -6.09
CA LYS A 50 1.58 -5.26 -4.75
C LYS A 50 0.47 -5.83 -3.87
N GLU A 51 -0.72 -5.22 -3.87
CA GLU A 51 -1.91 -5.77 -3.20
C GLU A 51 -2.23 -7.18 -3.72
N SER A 52 -2.29 -7.37 -5.05
CA SER A 52 -2.60 -8.67 -5.67
C SER A 52 -1.60 -9.73 -5.28
N THR A 53 -0.29 -9.42 -5.27
CA THR A 53 0.76 -10.35 -4.85
C THR A 53 0.53 -10.87 -3.43
N TYR A 54 0.21 -9.99 -2.47
CA TYR A 54 -0.09 -10.45 -1.11
C TYR A 54 -1.31 -11.39 -1.07
N ARG A 55 -2.36 -11.12 -1.85
CA ARG A 55 -3.56 -11.96 -1.88
C ARG A 55 -3.27 -13.31 -2.55
N GLU A 56 -2.56 -13.31 -3.67
CA GLU A 56 -2.15 -14.52 -4.40
C GLU A 56 -1.26 -15.44 -3.54
N ASP A 57 -0.42 -14.86 -2.69
CA ASP A 57 0.42 -15.59 -1.73
C ASP A 57 -0.36 -16.06 -0.47
N GLY A 58 -1.65 -15.76 -0.35
CA GLY A 58 -2.50 -16.14 0.78
C GLY A 58 -2.39 -15.23 2.01
N TYR A 59 -1.76 -14.06 1.88
CA TYR A 59 -1.58 -13.08 2.95
C TYR A 59 -2.64 -11.97 2.92
N GLU A 60 -3.92 -12.35 2.95
CA GLU A 60 -5.07 -11.42 2.85
C GLU A 60 -4.98 -10.24 3.85
N LYS A 61 -4.65 -10.52 5.12
CA LYS A 61 -4.53 -9.47 6.14
C LYS A 61 -3.33 -8.54 5.92
N ALA A 62 -2.30 -9.01 5.22
CA ALA A 62 -1.16 -8.17 4.85
C ALA A 62 -1.51 -7.29 3.65
N ALA A 63 -2.26 -7.81 2.67
CA ALA A 63 -2.81 -7.03 1.58
C ALA A 63 -3.67 -5.87 2.10
N ASP A 64 -4.60 -6.16 3.01
CA ASP A 64 -5.45 -5.14 3.63
C ASP A 64 -4.62 -4.13 4.41
N ALA A 65 -3.66 -4.59 5.23
CA ALA A 65 -2.80 -3.70 6.01
C ALA A 65 -1.91 -2.79 5.14
N TYR A 66 -1.47 -3.27 3.98
CA TYR A 66 -0.71 -2.49 3.02
C TYR A 66 -1.57 -1.39 2.38
N VAL A 67 -2.76 -1.74 1.88
CA VAL A 67 -3.66 -0.78 1.25
C VAL A 67 -4.13 0.26 2.27
N ASP A 68 -4.59 -0.16 3.44
CA ASP A 68 -5.07 0.76 4.48
C ASP A 68 -3.97 1.76 4.87
N ALA A 69 -2.74 1.28 5.03
CA ALA A 69 -1.62 2.14 5.40
C ALA A 69 -1.18 3.09 4.28
N PHE A 70 -1.29 2.66 3.01
CA PHE A 70 -1.08 3.53 1.87
C PHE A 70 -2.16 4.62 1.79
N GLU A 71 -3.43 4.26 1.94
CA GLU A 71 -4.54 5.19 1.85
C GLU A 71 -4.53 6.21 3.00
N ASP A 72 -4.31 5.75 4.24
CA ASP A 72 -4.11 6.60 5.40
C ASP A 72 -2.92 7.55 5.20
N GLY A 73 -1.79 7.02 4.69
CA GLY A 73 -0.60 7.82 4.41
C GLY A 73 -0.84 8.89 3.36
N MET A 74 -1.56 8.59 2.29
CA MET A 74 -1.92 9.57 1.26
C MET A 74 -2.79 10.69 1.84
N LEU A 75 -3.77 10.37 2.69
CA LEU A 75 -4.60 11.37 3.36
C LEU A 75 -3.80 12.21 4.36
N GLU A 76 -2.86 11.60 5.09
CA GLU A 76 -1.99 12.27 6.05
C GLU A 76 -1.01 13.23 5.36
N TYR A 77 -0.38 12.79 4.26
CA TYR A 77 0.69 13.52 3.59
C TYR A 77 0.18 14.51 2.54
N SER A 78 -0.91 14.19 1.82
CA SER A 78 -1.50 15.07 0.82
C SER A 78 -2.95 14.70 0.48
N ASP A 79 -3.88 15.18 1.29
CA ASP A 79 -5.34 15.03 1.11
C ASP A 79 -5.83 15.50 -0.28
N SER A 80 -5.21 16.52 -0.88
CA SER A 80 -5.52 16.94 -2.25
C SER A 80 -5.13 15.89 -3.29
N LEU A 81 -3.96 15.27 -3.16
CA LEU A 81 -3.49 14.25 -4.09
C LEU A 81 -4.28 12.95 -3.92
N ALA A 82 -4.55 12.58 -2.67
CA ALA A 82 -5.40 11.44 -2.33
C ALA A 82 -6.75 11.53 -3.04
N ARG A 83 -7.41 12.70 -2.99
CA ARG A 83 -8.66 12.92 -3.72
C ARG A 83 -8.51 12.75 -5.22
N VAL A 84 -7.46 13.27 -5.85
CA VAL A 84 -7.29 13.12 -7.30
C VAL A 84 -7.09 11.67 -7.70
N MET A 85 -6.35 10.90 -6.90
CA MET A 85 -5.95 9.53 -7.26
C MET A 85 -6.96 8.45 -6.84
N MET A 86 -7.72 8.66 -5.77
CA MET A 86 -8.59 7.62 -5.17
C MET A 86 -10.08 7.73 -5.51
N ILE A 87 -10.49 8.67 -6.38
CA ILE A 87 -11.90 8.88 -6.80
C ILE A 87 -12.56 7.64 -7.45
N LYS A 88 -11.80 6.60 -7.84
CA LYS A 88 -12.31 5.43 -8.56
C LYS A 88 -12.20 4.11 -7.79
N ARG A 89 -12.26 4.11 -6.46
CA ARG A 89 -12.49 2.86 -5.73
C ARG A 89 -13.94 2.42 -5.87
#